data_AF-A0A8T4X5N0-F1
#
_entry.id   AF-A0A8T4X5N0-F1
#
_cell.length_a   1.000
_cell.length_b   1.000
_cell.length_c   1.000
_cell.angle_alpha   90.00
_cell.angle_beta   90.00
_cell.angle_gamma   90.00
#
_symmetry.space_group_name_H-M   'P 1'
#
loop_
_entity.id
_entity.type
_entity.pdbx_description
1 polymer ?
#
loop_
_entity_poly.entity_id
_entity_poly.type
_entity_poly.pdbx_seq_one_letter_code
_entity_poly.pdbx_strand_id
1 'polypeptide(L)' 'MDLESSVATARKESKSVRATIPEGIVAYLRLEVGDKLEWVMETQGKERVAIVKKKKV' A
#
# COMPACT_ATOMS: atom_id res chain seq x y z
N MET A 1 -5.92 -15.68 5.13
CA MET A 1 -6.21 -15.39 3.72
C MET A 1 -5.23 -14.32 3.31
N ASP A 2 -4.27 -14.67 2.47
CA ASP A 2 -3.31 -13.70 1.97
C ASP A 2 -3.95 -12.98 0.77
N LEU A 3 -3.91 -11.65 0.79
CA LEU A 3 -4.43 -10.81 -0.28
C LEU A 3 -3.24 -10.34 -1.12
N GLU A 4 -3.29 -10.60 -2.42
CA GLU A 4 -2.20 -10.28 -3.34
C GLU A 4 -2.61 -9.24 -4.39
N SER A 5 -1.62 -8.51 -4.89
CA SER A 5 -1.76 -7.61 -6.04
C SER A 5 -0.41 -7.46 -6.73
N SER A 6 -0.42 -7.09 -8.01
CA SER A 6 0.80 -6.79 -8.75
C SER A 6 1.06 -5.28 -8.81
N VAL A 7 2.34 -4.91 -8.82
CA VAL A 7 2.77 -3.53 -9.06
C VAL A 7 2.81 -3.22 -10.55
N ALA A 8 2.47 -1.99 -10.91
CA ALA A 8 2.61 -1.46 -12.25
C ALA A 8 3.28 -0.08 -12.21
N THR A 9 3.95 0.31 -13.30
CA THR A 9 4.52 1.65 -13.43
C THR A 9 3.44 2.72 -13.24
N ALA A 10 3.68 3.71 -12.37
CA ALA A 10 2.64 4.68 -12.02
C ALA A 10 2.25 5.59 -13.20
N ARG A 11 3.23 6.02 -14.01
CA ARG A 11 3.11 6.81 -15.25
C ARG A 11 4.37 6.61 -16.10
N LYS A 12 4.33 6.86 -17.41
CA LYS A 12 5.32 6.43 -18.43
C LYS A 12 6.81 6.75 -18.14
N GLU A 13 7.11 7.64 -17.19
CA GLU A 13 8.48 8.00 -16.78
C GLU A 13 8.65 8.06 -15.25
N SER A 14 7.74 7.44 -14.50
CA SER A 14 7.76 7.49 -13.04
C SER A 14 8.87 6.61 -12.47
N LYS A 15 9.59 7.14 -11.47
CA LYS A 15 10.46 6.33 -10.59
C LYS A 15 9.66 5.53 -9.54
N SER A 16 8.35 5.76 -9.44
CA SER A 16 7.45 5.05 -8.54
C SER A 16 6.53 4.08 -9.27
N VAL A 17 6.13 3.04 -8.55
CA VAL A 17 5.10 2.10 -8.96
C VAL A 17 3.80 2.35 -8.20
N ARG A 18 2.69 1.81 -8.71
CA ARG A 18 1.40 1.75 -8.03
C ARG A 18 0.98 0.28 -7.93
N ALA A 19 0.25 -0.05 -6.87
CA ALA A 19 -0.43 -1.32 -6.72
C ALA A 19 -1.92 -1.07 -6.46
N THR A 20 -2.76 -2.01 -6.87
CA THR A 20 -4.17 -2.03 -6.45
C THR A 20 -4.23 -2.47 -5.00
N ILE A 21 -4.99 -1.76 -4.17
CA ILE A 21 -5.27 -2.22 -2.80
C ILE A 21 -6.48 -3.17 -2.88
N PRO A 22 -6.34 -4.46 -2.51
CA PRO A 22 -7.45 -5.41 -2.51
C PRO A 22 -8.64 -4.91 -1.68
N GLU A 23 -9.86 -5.23 -2.12
CA GLU A 23 -11.11 -4.74 -1.52
C GLU A 23 -11.19 -5.03 -0.01
N GLY A 24 -10.75 -6.21 0.43
CA GLY A 24 -10.70 -6.55 1.86
C GLY A 24 -9.85 -5.60 2.69
N ILE A 25 -8.72 -5.11 2.15
CA ILE A 25 -7.87 -4.13 2.83
C ILE A 25 -8.52 -2.75 2.82
N VAL A 26 -9.16 -2.36 1.70
CA VAL A 26 -9.92 -1.10 1.60
C VAL A 26 -11.00 -1.04 2.68
N ALA A 27 -11.79 -2.10 2.82
CA ALA A 27 -12.84 -2.19 3.82
C ALA A 27 -12.26 -2.20 5.25
N TYR A 28 -11.22 -3.00 5.50
CA TYR A 28 -10.59 -3.11 6.82
C TYR A 28 -10.02 -1.78 7.32
N LEU A 29 -9.32 -1.03 6.46
CA LEU A 29 -8.72 0.26 6.79
C LEU A 29 -9.68 1.44 6.65
N ARG A 30 -10.92 1.20 6.18
CA ARG A 30 -11.93 2.23 5.84
C ARG A 30 -11.34 3.32 4.95
N LEU A 31 -10.69 2.88 3.87
CA LEU A 31 -10.09 3.78 2.88
C LEU A 31 -11.18 4.31 1.95
N GLU A 32 -11.11 5.60 1.68
CA GLU A 32 -11.93 6.31 0.73
C GLU A 32 -11.05 6.98 -0.33
N VAL A 33 -11.62 7.28 -1.50
CA VAL A 33 -10.91 8.00 -2.55
C VAL A 33 -10.49 9.38 -2.03
N GLY A 34 -9.19 9.65 -2.08
CA GLY A 34 -8.61 10.91 -1.59
C GLY A 34 -7.93 10.79 -0.22
N ASP A 35 -8.12 9.68 0.49
CA ASP A 35 -7.35 9.40 1.69
C ASP A 35 -5.84 9.38 1.41
N LYS A 36 -5.07 9.84 2.40
CA LYS A 36 -3.62 9.78 2.36
C LYS A 36 -3.13 8.56 3.14
N LEU A 37 -2.07 7.93 2.62
CA LEU A 37 -1.42 6.80 3.26
C LEU A 37 -0.04 7.22 3.78
N GLU A 38 0.32 6.72 4.95
CA GLU A 38 1.66 6.80 5.52
C GLU A 38 2.35 5.44 5.37
N TRP A 39 3.62 5.46 4.98
CA TRP A 39 4.42 4.27 4.71
C TRP A 39 5.64 4.27 5.62
N VAL A 40 5.89 3.14 6.27
CA VAL A 40 7.07 2.91 7.10
C VAL A 40 7.76 1.65 6.60
N MET A 41 9.08 1.71 6.39
CA MET A 41 9.88 0.54 6.03
C MET A 41 10.45 -0.08 7.29
N GLU A 42 10.28 -1.40 7.44
CA GLU A 42 10.81 -2.15 8.56
C GLU A 42 11.48 -3.43 8.10
N THR A 43 12.32 -4.01 8.96
CA THR A 43 12.86 -5.36 8.78
C THR A 43 12.30 -6.22 9.90
N GLN A 44 11.51 -7.22 9.56
CA GLN A 44 10.92 -8.18 10.50
C GLN A 44 11.61 -9.53 10.31
N GLY A 45 12.55 -9.86 11.21
CA GLY A 45 13.39 -11.04 11.07
C GLY A 45 14.29 -10.97 9.83
N LYS A 46 14.04 -11.85 8.85
CA LYS A 46 14.77 -11.88 7.57
C LYS A 46 14.03 -11.20 6.43
N GLU A 47 12.83 -10.67 6.69
CA GLU A 47 11.98 -10.09 5.67
C GLU A 47 12.00 -8.56 5.73
N ARG A 48 12.01 -7.93 4.56
CA ARG A 48 11.85 -6.48 4.43
C ARG A 48 10.38 -6.21 4.14
N VAL A 49 9.74 -5.43 4.99
CA VAL A 49 8.31 -5.16 4.89
C VAL A 49 8.05 -3.65 4.83
N ALA A 50 6.97 -3.27 4.18
CA ALA A 50 6.43 -1.91 4.23
C ALA A 50 5.09 -1.95 4.98
N ILE A 51 4.98 -1.17 6.06
CA ILE A 51 3.75 -1.00 6.81
C ILE A 51 3.04 0.23 6.25
N VAL A 52 1.80 0.03 5.81
CA VAL A 52 0.95 1.10 5.26
C VAL A 52 -0.17 1.39 6.24
N LYS A 53 -0.36 2.67 6.58
CA LYS A 53 -1.40 3.14 7.49
C LYS A 53 -2.22 4.24 6.82
N LYS A 54 -3.53 4.31 7.10
CA LYS A 54 -4.32 5.51 6.80
C LYS A 54 -3.74 6.68 7.61
N LYS A 55 -3.28 7.72 6.93
CA LYS A 55 -2.72 8.91 7.58
C LYS A 55 -3.86 9.61 8.31
N LYS A 56 -3.74 9.74 9.63
CA LYS A 56 -4.66 10.57 10.42
C LYS A 56 -4.43 12.02 10.03
N VAL A 57 -5.50 12.68 9.57
CA VAL A 57 -5.53 14.13 9.35
C VAL A 57 -5.91 14.79 10.67
#